data_AF-A5DVC4-F1
#
_entry.id   AF-A5DVC4-F1
#
_cell.length_a   1.000
_cell.length_b   1.000
_cell.length_c   1.000
_cell.angle_alpha   90.00
_cell.angle_beta   90.00
_cell.angle_gamma   90.00
#
_symmetry.space_group_name_H-M   'P 1'
#
loop_
_entity.id
_entity.type
_entity.pdbx_description
1 polymer ?
#
loop_
_entity_poly.entity_id
_entity_poly.type
_entity_poly.pdbx_seq_one_letter_code
_entity_poly.pdbx_strand_id
1 'polypeptide(L)'
;MVHKAEFLPSTGNSISSILQGGYNHPLSREWQQERQLTKNMFIFPLFISDMPDDETDIPSLPNIKRFGVNKLVPYVDSLVKKGLRAVILFGVPLKEGVKDSVGTAADDPEGPVITSIKLLREKFPDLFIMCDVCLCEYTDHGHCGILNEDGSLNREPSVRRIAAVAVNYAKAGAHSVAPSDMMDGRIKDIKTGLMDAGLAHKCLVMSYAAKFSGNLYGPFRDAAGSAPSHGDRKAYQLPPAGAGLARRALLRDIEEGADAIMVKPSTFYLDIVSDASKLCGDYPLCAYHVSGEYAMLHAAAEKGVVDLKGIAFEAHQGLVRAGARLIISYFTPEFLEWLDI
;
A
#
# COMPACT_ATOMS: atom_id res chain seq x y z
N MET A 1 -39.12 33.32 36.49
CA MET A 1 -38.03 34.12 35.90
C MET A 1 -37.37 33.29 34.82
N VAL A 2 -37.12 33.86 33.64
CA VAL A 2 -36.36 33.17 32.58
C VAL A 2 -34.87 33.30 32.92
N HIS A 3 -34.15 32.17 32.90
CA HIS A 3 -32.70 32.15 33.11
C HIS A 3 -32.00 33.05 32.08
N LYS A 4 -30.98 33.80 32.50
CA LYS A 4 -30.17 34.67 31.64
C LYS A 4 -28.77 34.09 31.50
N ALA A 5 -28.17 34.26 30.32
CA ALA A 5 -26.78 33.90 30.10
C ALA A 5 -25.86 34.75 31.00
N GLU A 6 -24.95 34.09 31.71
CA GLU A 6 -23.87 34.71 32.47
C GLU A 6 -22.60 34.76 31.60
N PHE A 7 -21.87 35.87 31.69
CA PHE A 7 -20.59 36.06 31.00
C PHE A 7 -19.52 36.40 32.04
N LEU A 8 -18.43 35.63 32.06
CA LEU A 8 -17.28 35.91 32.93
C LEU A 8 -16.57 37.21 32.50
N PRO A 9 -15.89 37.92 33.42
CA PRO A 9 -15.07 39.08 33.08
C PRO A 9 -13.94 38.74 32.11
N SER A 10 -13.63 39.65 31.19
CA SER A 10 -12.52 39.49 30.24
C SER A 10 -11.16 39.58 30.93
N THR A 11 -10.23 38.71 30.57
CA THR A 11 -8.81 38.78 30.99
C THR A 11 -7.92 39.58 30.01
N GLY A 12 -8.51 40.14 28.95
CA GLY A 12 -7.77 40.77 27.84
C GLY A 12 -7.22 39.75 26.85
N ASN A 13 -6.86 40.22 25.64
CA ASN A 13 -6.28 39.37 24.59
C ASN A 13 -4.75 39.47 24.62
N SER A 14 -4.06 38.32 24.60
CA SER A 14 -2.60 38.26 24.37
C SER A 14 -2.31 38.00 22.89
N ILE A 15 -1.26 38.63 22.34
CA ILE A 15 -0.77 38.35 20.98
C ILE A 15 -0.51 36.85 20.79
N SER A 16 0.03 36.17 21.82
CA SER A 16 0.32 34.73 21.77
C SER A 16 -0.92 33.84 21.58
N SER A 17 -2.12 34.36 21.82
CA SER A 17 -3.38 33.63 21.67
C SER A 17 -4.01 33.78 20.28
N ILE A 18 -3.49 34.69 19.43
CA ILE A 18 -4.13 35.04 18.16
C ILE A 18 -3.48 34.29 17.00
N LEU A 19 -4.08 33.16 16.61
CA LEU A 19 -3.63 32.36 15.45
C LEU A 19 -4.49 32.55 14.20
N GLN A 20 -5.73 33.08 14.35
CA GLN A 20 -6.73 33.17 13.29
C GLN A 20 -6.25 33.96 12.05
N GLY A 21 -5.26 34.83 12.21
CA GLY A 21 -4.60 35.52 11.09
C GLY A 21 -4.02 34.57 10.05
N GLY A 22 -3.53 33.39 10.45
CA GLY A 22 -2.85 32.43 9.57
C GLY A 22 -3.76 31.55 8.70
N TYR A 23 -5.07 31.47 9.00
CA TYR A 23 -5.98 30.49 8.35
C TYR A 23 -7.39 31.02 8.07
N ASN A 24 -7.60 32.34 8.05
CA ASN A 24 -8.92 32.96 7.82
C ASN A 24 -9.42 32.92 6.36
N HIS A 25 -8.55 32.70 5.37
CA HIS A 25 -8.86 32.71 3.95
C HIS A 25 -8.67 31.30 3.34
N PRO A 26 -9.46 30.87 2.32
CA PRO A 26 -9.26 29.56 1.69
C PRO A 26 -7.79 29.29 1.29
N LEU A 27 -7.17 30.22 0.57
CA LEU A 27 -5.75 30.13 0.19
C LEU A 27 -4.80 30.09 1.41
N SER A 28 -5.09 30.82 2.49
CA SER A 28 -4.20 30.79 3.66
C SER A 28 -4.27 29.45 4.40
N ARG A 29 -5.39 28.71 4.30
CA ARG A 29 -5.48 27.31 4.77
C ARG A 29 -4.62 26.36 3.94
N GLU A 30 -4.54 26.56 2.63
CA GLU A 30 -3.64 25.79 1.76
C GLU A 30 -2.16 26.07 2.06
N TRP A 31 -1.80 27.32 2.36
CA TRP A 31 -0.43 27.69 2.74
C TRP A 31 0.07 27.03 4.04
N GLN A 32 -0.83 26.58 4.91
CA GLN A 32 -0.46 25.83 6.12
C GLN A 32 -0.05 24.38 5.83
N GLN A 33 -0.27 23.89 4.61
CA GLN A 33 0.11 22.53 4.22
C GLN A 33 1.59 22.49 3.87
N GLU A 34 2.38 21.69 4.59
CA GLU A 34 3.79 21.44 4.28
C GLU A 34 3.98 20.70 2.94
N ARG A 35 2.94 19.99 2.50
CA ARG A 35 2.86 19.30 1.21
C ARG A 35 1.40 19.19 0.77
N GLN A 36 1.15 19.43 -0.51
CA GLN A 36 -0.19 19.30 -1.12
C GLN A 36 -0.32 17.98 -1.87
N LEU A 37 -1.55 17.45 -1.93
CA LEU A 37 -1.86 16.26 -2.73
C LEU A 37 -1.73 16.58 -4.22
N THR A 38 -1.07 15.69 -4.97
CA THR A 38 -0.94 15.78 -6.42
C THR A 38 -1.10 14.40 -7.04
N LYS A 39 -1.55 14.33 -8.31
CA LYS A 39 -1.89 13.06 -8.98
C LYS A 39 -0.74 12.05 -8.99
N ASN A 40 0.50 12.50 -9.15
CA ASN A 40 1.68 11.63 -9.21
C ASN A 40 2.08 11.02 -7.86
N MET A 41 1.43 11.39 -6.75
CA MET A 41 1.61 10.73 -5.46
C MET A 41 0.85 9.40 -5.38
N PHE A 42 -0.17 9.22 -6.21
CA PHE A 42 -1.07 8.07 -6.12
C PHE A 42 -0.54 6.86 -6.90
N ILE A 43 -0.60 5.71 -6.24
CA ILE A 43 -0.25 4.40 -6.76
C ILE A 43 -1.50 3.53 -6.67
N PHE A 44 -1.95 3.00 -7.81
CA PHE A 44 -3.20 2.25 -7.86
C PHE A 44 -3.00 0.72 -7.76
N PRO A 45 -3.63 0.03 -6.81
CA PRO A 45 -3.63 -1.44 -6.77
C PRO A 45 -4.39 -2.08 -7.93
N LEU A 46 -3.81 -3.12 -8.54
CA LEU A 46 -4.45 -3.95 -9.57
C LEU A 46 -4.41 -5.42 -9.15
N PHE A 47 -5.58 -6.06 -9.11
CA PHE A 47 -5.72 -7.51 -8.84
C PHE A 47 -5.84 -8.26 -10.17
N ILE A 48 -4.91 -9.17 -10.43
CA ILE A 48 -4.77 -9.81 -11.74
C ILE A 48 -5.01 -11.31 -11.62
N SER A 49 -6.04 -11.81 -12.29
CA SER A 49 -6.34 -13.25 -12.35
C SER A 49 -5.50 -13.97 -13.40
N ASP A 50 -5.25 -15.25 -13.18
CA ASP A 50 -4.71 -16.22 -14.16
C ASP A 50 -5.75 -16.70 -15.20
N MET A 51 -6.98 -16.18 -15.14
CA MET A 51 -8.03 -16.33 -16.15
C MET A 51 -8.03 -15.10 -17.06
N PRO A 52 -7.60 -15.21 -18.34
CA PRO A 52 -7.28 -14.05 -19.18
C PRO A 52 -8.41 -13.04 -19.40
N ASP A 53 -9.66 -13.51 -19.40
CA ASP A 53 -10.86 -12.68 -19.65
C ASP A 53 -11.64 -12.33 -18.37
N ASP A 54 -11.08 -12.59 -17.18
CA ASP A 54 -11.74 -12.28 -15.91
C ASP A 54 -12.05 -10.78 -15.79
N GLU A 55 -13.21 -10.46 -15.25
CA GLU A 55 -13.64 -9.12 -14.90
C GLU A 55 -14.67 -9.24 -13.77
N THR A 56 -14.19 -9.65 -12.61
CA THR A 56 -15.04 -9.99 -11.45
C THR A 56 -15.04 -8.86 -10.44
N ASP A 57 -16.22 -8.35 -10.09
CA ASP A 57 -16.39 -7.41 -8.98
C ASP A 57 -15.97 -8.07 -7.65
N ILE A 58 -15.38 -7.30 -6.74
CA ILE A 58 -15.01 -7.76 -5.40
C ILE A 58 -15.97 -7.12 -4.40
N PRO A 59 -17.05 -7.80 -3.95
CA PRO A 59 -18.14 -7.15 -3.21
C PRO A 59 -17.73 -6.47 -1.91
N SER A 60 -16.72 -6.99 -1.22
CA SER A 60 -16.20 -6.41 0.02
C SER A 60 -15.30 -5.19 -0.21
N LEU A 61 -14.86 -4.95 -1.44
CA LEU A 61 -13.98 -3.85 -1.84
C LEU A 61 -14.67 -3.01 -2.94
N PRO A 62 -15.52 -2.04 -2.55
CA PRO A 62 -16.38 -1.30 -3.47
C PRO A 62 -15.65 -0.76 -4.70
N ASN A 63 -16.28 -0.84 -5.87
CA ASN A 63 -15.75 -0.31 -7.16
C ASN A 63 -14.43 -0.92 -7.65
N ILE A 64 -13.86 -1.91 -6.95
CA ILE A 64 -12.66 -2.61 -7.38
C ILE A 64 -13.02 -3.97 -7.97
N LYS A 65 -12.36 -4.31 -9.06
CA LYS A 65 -12.49 -5.59 -9.75
C LYS A 65 -11.17 -6.34 -9.78
N ARG A 66 -11.27 -7.65 -9.95
CA ARG A 66 -10.19 -8.50 -10.41
C ARG A 66 -10.26 -8.62 -11.92
N PHE A 67 -9.13 -8.43 -12.59
CA PHE A 67 -9.03 -8.42 -14.04
C PHE A 67 -8.14 -9.56 -14.54
N GLY A 68 -8.55 -10.19 -15.62
CA GLY A 68 -7.67 -10.97 -16.46
C GLY A 68 -6.80 -10.07 -17.33
N VAL A 69 -5.69 -10.61 -17.82
CA VAL A 69 -4.71 -9.86 -18.63
C VAL A 69 -5.32 -9.20 -19.88
N ASN A 70 -6.33 -9.82 -20.52
CA ASN A 70 -6.99 -9.28 -21.71
C ASN A 70 -7.89 -8.08 -21.41
N LYS A 71 -8.35 -7.93 -20.16
CA LYS A 71 -9.22 -6.84 -19.71
C LYS A 71 -8.46 -5.67 -19.09
N LEU A 72 -7.17 -5.87 -18.79
CA LEU A 72 -6.35 -4.91 -18.05
C LEU A 72 -6.07 -3.62 -18.84
N VAL A 73 -5.74 -3.73 -20.12
CA VAL A 73 -5.28 -2.60 -20.94
C VAL A 73 -6.35 -1.51 -21.08
N PRO A 74 -7.61 -1.79 -21.48
CA PRO A 74 -8.64 -0.76 -21.57
C PRO A 74 -8.88 -0.03 -20.24
N TYR A 75 -8.85 -0.77 -19.13
CA TYR A 75 -9.06 -0.20 -17.80
C TYR A 75 -7.91 0.74 -17.39
N VAL A 76 -6.66 0.28 -17.52
CA VAL A 76 -5.48 1.09 -17.20
C VAL A 76 -5.36 2.31 -18.14
N ASP A 77 -5.65 2.16 -19.44
CA ASP A 77 -5.66 3.27 -20.40
C ASP A 77 -6.60 4.41 -19.95
N SER A 78 -7.80 4.06 -19.46
CA SER A 78 -8.76 5.05 -18.97
C SER A 78 -8.22 5.87 -17.79
N LEU A 79 -7.39 5.27 -16.93
CA LEU A 79 -6.79 5.94 -15.76
C LEU A 79 -5.52 6.71 -16.14
N VAL A 80 -4.70 6.18 -17.04
CA VAL A 80 -3.52 6.86 -17.58
C VAL A 80 -3.91 8.16 -18.27
N LYS A 81 -5.01 8.18 -19.04
CA LYS A 81 -5.58 9.39 -19.64
C LYS A 81 -5.97 10.47 -18.62
N LYS A 82 -6.29 10.08 -17.38
CA LYS A 82 -6.59 10.98 -16.26
C LYS A 82 -5.34 11.36 -15.44
N GLY A 83 -4.16 10.87 -15.84
CA GLY A 83 -2.88 11.20 -15.22
C GLY A 83 -2.35 10.16 -14.23
N LEU A 84 -2.86 8.91 -14.23
CA LEU A 84 -2.26 7.82 -13.45
C LEU A 84 -0.78 7.63 -13.82
N ARG A 85 0.11 7.60 -12.82
CA ARG A 85 1.55 7.45 -13.03
C ARG A 85 2.14 6.15 -12.51
N ALA A 86 1.48 5.48 -11.57
CA ALA A 86 2.00 4.27 -10.96
C ALA A 86 0.90 3.26 -10.60
N VAL A 87 1.23 1.98 -10.74
CA VAL A 87 0.39 0.85 -10.32
C VAL A 87 1.18 -0.11 -9.44
N ILE A 88 0.48 -0.82 -8.56
CA ILE A 88 1.03 -1.96 -7.82
C ILE A 88 0.23 -3.23 -8.13
N LEU A 89 0.92 -4.24 -8.64
CA LEU A 89 0.34 -5.50 -9.11
C LEU A 89 0.24 -6.53 -7.99
N PHE A 90 -0.93 -7.17 -7.89
CA PHE A 90 -1.20 -8.34 -7.05
C PHE A 90 -1.72 -9.47 -7.95
N GLY A 91 -0.99 -10.59 -8.00
CA GLY A 91 -1.43 -11.79 -8.72
C GLY A 91 -2.43 -12.58 -7.90
N VAL A 92 -3.49 -13.06 -8.53
CA VAL A 92 -4.58 -13.82 -7.90
C VAL A 92 -4.79 -15.11 -8.70
N PRO A 93 -3.94 -16.12 -8.50
CA PRO A 93 -4.11 -17.41 -9.16
C PRO A 93 -5.36 -18.13 -8.63
N LEU A 94 -6.27 -18.50 -9.54
CA LEU A 94 -7.53 -19.17 -9.25
C LEU A 94 -7.58 -20.60 -9.76
N LYS A 95 -6.72 -20.97 -10.72
CA LYS A 95 -6.69 -22.34 -11.24
C LYS A 95 -6.26 -23.31 -10.15
N GLU A 96 -6.94 -24.46 -10.11
CA GLU A 96 -6.63 -25.53 -9.17
C GLU A 96 -5.21 -26.07 -9.42
N GLY A 97 -4.51 -26.45 -8.35
CA GLY A 97 -3.15 -26.99 -8.42
C GLY A 97 -2.03 -25.96 -8.64
N VAL A 98 -2.35 -24.67 -8.75
CA VAL A 98 -1.33 -23.60 -8.89
C VAL A 98 -0.64 -23.28 -7.56
N LYS A 99 -1.36 -23.43 -6.44
CA LYS A 99 -0.81 -23.14 -5.11
C LYS A 99 -0.12 -24.36 -4.51
N ASP A 100 1.05 -24.15 -3.92
CA ASP A 100 1.83 -25.19 -3.23
C ASP A 100 2.52 -24.63 -1.97
N SER A 101 3.27 -25.45 -1.23
CA SER A 101 3.87 -25.04 0.05
C SER A 101 5.02 -24.04 -0.06
N VAL A 102 5.52 -23.76 -1.27
CA VAL A 102 6.67 -22.86 -1.50
C VAL A 102 6.33 -21.68 -2.41
N GLY A 103 5.06 -21.55 -2.80
CA GLY A 103 4.58 -20.52 -3.71
C GLY A 103 5.28 -20.58 -5.07
N THR A 104 5.43 -21.76 -5.68
CA THR A 104 6.13 -21.93 -6.97
C THR A 104 5.60 -20.96 -8.04
N ALA A 105 4.29 -20.74 -8.10
CA ALA A 105 3.67 -19.87 -9.09
C ALA A 105 3.89 -18.36 -8.87
N ALA A 106 4.53 -17.95 -7.77
CA ALA A 106 4.74 -16.53 -7.46
C ALA A 106 5.55 -15.79 -8.54
N ASP A 107 6.46 -16.47 -9.22
CA ASP A 107 7.26 -15.92 -10.31
C ASP A 107 7.19 -16.77 -11.59
N ASP A 108 6.06 -17.46 -11.78
CA ASP A 108 5.76 -18.14 -13.04
C ASP A 108 5.81 -17.12 -14.20
N PRO A 109 6.67 -17.32 -15.22
CA PRO A 109 6.74 -16.43 -16.39
C PRO A 109 5.42 -16.28 -17.15
N GLU A 110 4.52 -17.26 -17.02
CA GLU A 110 3.17 -17.29 -17.60
C GLU A 110 2.09 -16.91 -16.57
N GLY A 111 2.49 -16.62 -15.34
CA GLY A 111 1.62 -16.18 -14.26
C GLY A 111 1.08 -14.75 -14.46
N PRO A 112 0.04 -14.37 -13.69
CA PRO A 112 -0.67 -13.11 -13.88
C PRO A 112 0.24 -11.88 -13.71
N VAL A 113 1.17 -11.89 -12.75
CA VAL A 113 2.02 -10.72 -12.49
C VAL A 113 3.01 -10.50 -13.64
N ILE A 114 3.77 -11.51 -14.04
CA ILE A 114 4.81 -11.35 -15.09
C ILE A 114 4.20 -11.04 -16.45
N THR A 115 3.10 -11.69 -16.82
CA THR A 115 2.39 -11.41 -18.06
C THR A 115 1.85 -9.98 -18.09
N SER A 116 1.30 -9.48 -16.97
CA SER A 116 0.88 -8.09 -16.84
C SER A 116 2.04 -7.09 -16.84
N ILE A 117 3.18 -7.38 -16.22
CA ILE A 117 4.38 -6.52 -16.32
C ILE A 117 4.72 -6.32 -17.80
N LYS A 118 4.91 -7.42 -18.55
CA LYS A 118 5.29 -7.36 -19.97
C LYS A 118 4.28 -6.55 -20.78
N LEU A 119 2.98 -6.84 -20.60
CA LEU A 119 1.91 -6.15 -21.32
C LEU A 119 1.85 -4.64 -21.00
N LEU A 120 1.93 -4.27 -19.72
CA LEU A 120 1.87 -2.87 -19.31
C LEU A 120 3.13 -2.11 -19.73
N ARG A 121 4.31 -2.73 -19.72
CA ARG A 121 5.54 -2.13 -20.26
C ARG A 121 5.42 -1.84 -21.76
N GLU A 122 4.78 -2.73 -22.52
CA GLU A 122 4.55 -2.54 -23.95
C GLU A 122 3.55 -1.42 -24.22
N LYS A 123 2.39 -1.43 -23.54
CA LYS A 123 1.28 -0.50 -23.83
C LYS A 123 1.43 0.87 -23.18
N PHE A 124 2.08 0.94 -22.01
CA PHE A 124 2.20 2.16 -21.21
C PHE A 124 3.67 2.34 -20.76
N PRO A 125 4.59 2.71 -21.67
CA PRO A 125 6.03 2.76 -21.37
C PRO A 125 6.41 3.74 -20.26
N ASP A 126 5.59 4.78 -20.02
CA ASP A 126 5.79 5.79 -18.96
C ASP A 126 5.10 5.44 -17.63
N LEU A 127 4.33 4.34 -17.57
CA LEU A 127 3.69 3.88 -16.34
C LEU A 127 4.72 3.23 -15.43
N PHE A 128 4.81 3.71 -14.18
CA PHE A 128 5.65 3.11 -13.16
C PHE A 128 4.98 1.85 -12.62
N ILE A 129 5.65 0.71 -12.75
CA ILE A 129 5.08 -0.61 -12.45
C ILE A 129 5.77 -1.16 -11.21
N MET A 130 4.98 -1.32 -10.16
CA MET A 130 5.38 -1.92 -8.91
C MET A 130 4.75 -3.30 -8.78
N CYS A 131 5.43 -4.24 -8.13
CA CYS A 131 4.86 -5.56 -7.84
C CYS A 131 4.94 -5.85 -6.34
N ASP A 132 3.83 -6.28 -5.74
CA ASP A 132 3.89 -6.86 -4.40
C ASP A 132 4.74 -8.14 -4.44
N VAL A 133 5.66 -8.27 -3.49
CA VAL A 133 6.46 -9.49 -3.34
C VAL A 133 6.09 -10.17 -2.04
N CYS A 134 5.40 -11.30 -2.16
CA CYS A 134 4.95 -12.13 -1.06
C CYS A 134 4.59 -13.52 -1.60
N LEU A 135 4.43 -14.50 -0.72
CA LEU A 135 4.01 -15.85 -1.11
C LEU A 135 2.54 -16.16 -0.74
N CYS A 136 1.83 -15.25 -0.07
CA CYS A 136 0.52 -15.59 0.48
C CYS A 136 -0.59 -15.86 -0.56
N GLU A 137 -0.53 -15.22 -1.72
CA GLU A 137 -1.46 -15.50 -2.82
C GLU A 137 -1.17 -16.85 -3.50
N TYR A 138 0.05 -17.36 -3.36
CA TYR A 138 0.58 -18.51 -4.10
C TYR A 138 0.77 -19.76 -3.27
N THR A 139 0.66 -19.65 -1.94
CA THR A 139 0.81 -20.80 -1.05
C THR A 139 -0.53 -21.47 -0.74
N ASP A 140 -0.52 -22.79 -0.62
CA ASP A 140 -1.70 -23.59 -0.24
C ASP A 140 -2.18 -23.31 1.19
N HIS A 141 -1.26 -22.88 2.06
CA HIS A 141 -1.52 -22.52 3.45
C HIS A 141 -1.84 -21.04 3.68
N GLY A 142 -1.64 -20.16 2.68
CA GLY A 142 -1.98 -18.73 2.75
C GLY A 142 -1.10 -17.86 3.68
N HIS A 143 -0.01 -18.42 4.25
CA HIS A 143 1.04 -17.67 4.94
C HIS A 143 1.98 -16.94 3.96
N CYS A 144 2.64 -15.89 4.46
CA CYS A 144 3.51 -15.03 3.64
C CYS A 144 4.89 -15.62 3.32
N GLY A 145 5.21 -16.81 3.84
CA GLY A 145 6.50 -17.48 3.66
C GLY A 145 6.36 -19.00 3.78
N ILE A 146 7.47 -19.70 3.66
CA ILE A 146 7.59 -21.15 3.78
C ILE A 146 7.53 -21.55 5.26
N LEU A 147 6.80 -22.61 5.58
CA LEU A 147 6.60 -23.09 6.95
C LEU A 147 7.60 -24.19 7.34
N ASN A 148 7.94 -24.25 8.63
CA ASN A 148 8.54 -25.41 9.28
C ASN A 148 7.49 -26.52 9.49
N GLU A 149 7.93 -27.71 9.88
CA GLU A 149 7.04 -28.84 10.20
C GLU A 149 6.04 -28.52 11.33
N ASP A 150 6.40 -27.63 12.25
CA ASP A 150 5.53 -27.17 13.35
C ASP A 150 4.54 -26.06 12.95
N GLY A 151 4.54 -25.65 11.68
CA GLY A 151 3.70 -24.58 11.14
C GLY A 151 4.19 -23.16 11.42
N SER A 152 5.35 -22.99 12.09
CA SER A 152 6.00 -21.69 12.22
C SER A 152 6.68 -21.27 10.91
N LEU A 153 6.96 -19.98 10.73
CA LEU A 153 7.66 -19.52 9.52
C LEU A 153 9.14 -19.90 9.55
N ASN A 154 9.59 -20.49 8.45
CA ASN A 154 10.99 -20.79 8.22
C ASN A 154 11.64 -19.61 7.49
N ARG A 155 12.35 -18.77 8.26
CA ARG A 155 12.94 -17.53 7.75
C ARG A 155 13.86 -17.74 6.55
N GLU A 156 14.85 -18.62 6.68
CA GLU A 156 15.93 -18.78 5.68
C GLU A 156 15.43 -19.17 4.27
N PRO A 157 14.64 -20.24 4.08
CA PRO A 157 14.09 -20.56 2.76
C PRO A 157 13.09 -19.50 2.31
N SER A 158 12.33 -18.87 3.22
CA SER A 158 11.38 -17.81 2.87
C SER A 158 12.08 -16.61 2.22
N VAL A 159 13.10 -16.04 2.87
CA VAL A 159 13.79 -14.85 2.35
C VAL A 159 14.49 -15.13 1.03
N ARG A 160 15.07 -16.32 0.85
CA ARG A 160 15.66 -16.75 -0.42
C ARG A 160 14.61 -16.87 -1.53
N ARG A 161 13.46 -17.48 -1.23
CA ARG A 161 12.36 -17.62 -2.19
C ARG A 161 11.80 -16.26 -2.59
N ILE A 162 11.57 -15.38 -1.62
CA ILE A 162 11.08 -14.01 -1.81
C ILE A 162 12.07 -13.18 -2.65
N ALA A 163 13.38 -13.29 -2.38
CA ALA A 163 14.41 -12.64 -3.19
C ALA A 163 14.40 -13.12 -4.65
N ALA A 164 14.23 -14.43 -4.88
CA ALA A 164 14.10 -14.97 -6.23
C ALA A 164 12.87 -14.39 -6.97
N VAL A 165 11.71 -14.31 -6.30
CA VAL A 165 10.50 -13.71 -6.88
C VAL A 165 10.74 -12.25 -7.26
N ALA A 166 11.30 -11.45 -6.33
CA ALA A 166 11.58 -10.04 -6.59
C ALA A 166 12.50 -9.85 -7.80
N VAL A 167 13.60 -10.62 -7.86
CA VAL A 167 14.54 -10.57 -8.98
C VAL A 167 13.86 -10.98 -10.29
N ASN A 168 12.99 -11.98 -10.28
CA ASN A 168 12.28 -12.43 -11.48
C ASN A 168 11.23 -11.42 -11.97
N TYR A 169 10.53 -10.73 -11.08
CA TYR A 169 9.70 -9.58 -11.47
C TYR A 169 10.53 -8.43 -12.07
N ALA A 170 11.70 -8.14 -11.48
CA ALA A 170 12.60 -7.12 -12.02
C ALA A 170 13.15 -7.52 -13.41
N LYS A 171 13.50 -8.80 -13.62
CA LYS A 171 13.89 -9.34 -14.94
C LYS A 171 12.75 -9.25 -15.96
N ALA A 172 11.50 -9.43 -15.52
CA ALA A 172 10.32 -9.26 -16.37
C ALA A 172 10.04 -7.79 -16.75
N GLY A 173 10.63 -6.83 -16.03
CA GLY A 173 10.53 -5.40 -16.33
C GLY A 173 9.80 -4.57 -15.28
N ALA A 174 9.55 -5.09 -14.07
CA ALA A 174 9.04 -4.27 -12.98
C ALA A 174 10.05 -3.16 -12.62
N HIS A 175 9.55 -1.93 -12.47
CA HIS A 175 10.37 -0.79 -12.06
C HIS A 175 10.62 -0.78 -10.55
N SER A 176 9.75 -1.43 -9.79
CA SER A 176 9.84 -1.54 -8.34
C SER A 176 9.32 -2.88 -7.84
N VAL A 177 9.97 -3.38 -6.80
CA VAL A 177 9.53 -4.52 -6.01
C VAL A 177 9.15 -4.04 -4.61
N ALA A 178 7.99 -4.48 -4.14
CA ALA A 178 7.41 -4.01 -2.89
C ALA A 178 7.16 -5.20 -1.94
N PRO A 179 8.19 -5.68 -1.21
CA PRO A 179 8.09 -6.87 -0.37
C PRO A 179 7.21 -6.63 0.87
N SER A 180 6.12 -7.41 0.96
CA SER A 180 5.06 -7.22 1.96
C SER A 180 4.99 -8.34 3.01
N ASP A 181 5.91 -9.29 2.97
CA ASP A 181 5.95 -10.52 3.76
C ASP A 181 6.26 -10.32 5.26
N MET A 182 6.98 -9.26 5.62
CA MET A 182 7.48 -8.95 6.98
C MET A 182 8.52 -9.93 7.56
N MET A 183 9.21 -10.71 6.74
CA MET A 183 10.29 -11.59 7.19
C MET A 183 11.55 -10.79 7.56
N ASP A 184 12.16 -11.18 8.67
CA ASP A 184 13.40 -10.56 9.12
C ASP A 184 14.53 -10.79 8.11
N GLY A 185 15.14 -9.71 7.62
CA GLY A 185 16.27 -9.77 6.70
C GLY A 185 15.93 -9.86 5.21
N ARG A 186 14.65 -9.91 4.81
CA ARG A 186 14.31 -10.11 3.38
C ARG A 186 14.79 -8.98 2.47
N ILE A 187 14.91 -7.75 2.97
CA ILE A 187 15.33 -6.61 2.14
C ILE A 187 16.77 -6.78 1.71
N LYS A 188 17.64 -7.22 2.64
CA LYS A 188 19.03 -7.53 2.34
C LYS A 188 19.15 -8.55 1.21
N ASP A 189 18.41 -9.65 1.31
CA ASP A 189 18.47 -10.74 0.33
C ASP A 189 17.90 -10.32 -1.02
N ILE A 190 16.80 -9.55 -1.05
CA ILE A 190 16.26 -8.95 -2.27
C ILE A 190 17.29 -8.01 -2.91
N LYS A 191 17.85 -7.06 -2.15
CA LYS A 191 18.78 -6.07 -2.67
C LYS A 191 20.06 -6.73 -3.18
N THR A 192 20.56 -7.76 -2.48
CA THR A 192 21.69 -8.58 -2.92
C THR A 192 21.38 -9.31 -4.22
N GLY A 193 20.22 -9.98 -4.30
CA GLY A 193 19.81 -10.65 -5.54
C GLY A 193 19.66 -9.70 -6.73
N LEU A 194 19.15 -8.48 -6.49
CA LEU A 194 19.09 -7.45 -7.52
C LEU A 194 20.47 -6.95 -7.94
N MET A 195 21.44 -6.84 -7.02
CA MET A 195 22.83 -6.50 -7.35
C MET A 195 23.48 -7.59 -8.21
N ASP A 196 23.37 -8.84 -7.79
CA ASP A 196 23.95 -10.00 -8.48
C ASP A 196 23.36 -10.18 -9.89
N ALA A 197 22.07 -9.87 -10.06
CA ALA A 197 21.40 -9.88 -11.36
C ALA A 197 21.71 -8.63 -12.23
N GLY A 198 22.47 -7.66 -11.72
CA GLY A 198 22.74 -6.40 -12.42
C GLY A 198 21.51 -5.50 -12.59
N LEU A 199 20.53 -5.58 -11.68
CA LEU A 199 19.25 -4.87 -11.74
C LEU A 199 19.09 -3.80 -10.64
N ALA A 200 19.93 -3.81 -9.60
CA ALA A 200 19.80 -2.90 -8.45
C ALA A 200 19.86 -1.41 -8.81
N HIS A 201 20.48 -1.03 -9.94
CA HIS A 201 20.55 0.36 -10.40
C HIS A 201 19.28 0.87 -11.09
N LYS A 202 18.31 -0.01 -11.35
CA LYS A 202 17.08 0.30 -12.13
C LYS A 202 15.80 -0.31 -11.55
N CYS A 203 15.89 -1.00 -10.42
CA CYS A 203 14.76 -1.57 -9.70
C CYS A 203 14.71 -0.99 -8.29
N LEU A 204 13.65 -0.24 -7.99
CA LEU A 204 13.40 0.35 -6.69
C LEU A 204 12.90 -0.71 -5.71
N VAL A 205 13.41 -0.73 -4.49
CA VAL A 205 12.91 -1.58 -3.40
C VAL A 205 12.06 -0.75 -2.46
N MET A 206 10.73 -0.90 -2.53
CA MET A 206 9.79 -0.22 -1.62
C MET A 206 9.36 -1.16 -0.51
N SER A 207 10.04 -1.09 0.63
CA SER A 207 9.76 -1.99 1.74
C SER A 207 8.44 -1.66 2.44
N TYR A 208 7.59 -2.67 2.68
CA TYR A 208 6.54 -2.61 3.70
C TYR A 208 7.13 -2.68 5.12
N ALA A 209 8.03 -1.76 5.46
CA ALA A 209 8.86 -1.83 6.66
C ALA A 209 8.05 -1.83 7.96
N ALA A 210 6.93 -1.12 8.00
CA ALA A 210 6.02 -1.08 9.14
C ALA A 210 4.62 -1.57 8.73
N LYS A 211 4.48 -2.89 8.55
CA LYS A 211 3.19 -3.55 8.29
C LYS A 211 2.65 -4.24 9.55
N PHE A 212 1.51 -3.77 10.04
CA PHE A 212 0.88 -4.24 11.26
C PHE A 212 -0.12 -5.36 11.02
N SER A 213 -0.30 -6.23 12.00
CA SER A 213 -1.43 -7.15 12.09
C SER A 213 -2.69 -6.38 12.52
N GLY A 214 -3.87 -6.87 12.17
CA GLY A 214 -5.12 -6.23 12.59
C GLY A 214 -6.33 -6.57 11.73
N ASN A 215 -7.43 -5.84 11.98
CA ASN A 215 -8.75 -6.10 11.41
C ASN A 215 -9.05 -5.35 10.11
N LEU A 216 -8.07 -4.64 9.54
CA LEU A 216 -8.28 -3.76 8.38
C LEU A 216 -7.97 -4.43 7.02
N TYR A 217 -7.75 -5.75 6.99
CA TYR A 217 -7.36 -6.49 5.78
C TYR A 217 -8.46 -7.39 5.20
N GLY A 218 -9.66 -7.41 5.79
CA GLY A 218 -10.74 -8.31 5.39
C GLY A 218 -10.99 -8.30 3.87
N PRO A 219 -11.35 -7.15 3.28
CA PRO A 219 -11.67 -7.14 1.85
C PRO A 219 -10.50 -7.46 0.90
N PHE A 220 -9.26 -7.16 1.31
CA PHE A 220 -8.08 -7.57 0.54
C PHE A 220 -7.95 -9.09 0.48
N ARG A 221 -8.28 -9.82 1.56
CA ARG A 221 -8.20 -11.28 1.57
C ARG A 221 -9.19 -11.91 0.59
N ASP A 222 -10.37 -11.30 0.44
CA ASP A 222 -11.37 -11.71 -0.55
C ASP A 222 -10.85 -11.40 -1.97
N ALA A 223 -10.29 -10.21 -2.18
CA ALA A 223 -9.72 -9.78 -3.46
C ALA A 223 -8.58 -10.69 -3.96
N ALA A 224 -7.65 -11.01 -3.06
CA ALA A 224 -6.41 -11.72 -3.36
C ALA A 224 -6.51 -13.25 -3.19
N GLY A 225 -7.63 -13.76 -2.68
CA GLY A 225 -7.79 -15.18 -2.35
C GLY A 225 -6.71 -15.68 -1.36
N SER A 226 -6.32 -14.82 -0.42
CA SER A 226 -5.13 -14.99 0.42
C SER A 226 -5.45 -15.20 1.90
N ALA A 227 -6.63 -15.73 2.24
CA ALA A 227 -6.97 -16.02 3.63
C ALA A 227 -6.04 -17.14 4.16
N PRO A 228 -5.42 -16.98 5.35
CA PRO A 228 -4.63 -18.07 5.94
C PRO A 228 -5.49 -19.31 6.18
N SER A 229 -4.99 -20.47 5.80
CA SER A 229 -5.71 -21.74 5.95
C SER A 229 -5.76 -22.19 7.42
N HIS A 230 -4.74 -21.86 8.21
CA HIS A 230 -4.68 -22.11 9.65
C HIS A 230 -3.98 -20.98 10.40
N GLY A 231 -4.39 -20.68 11.63
CA GLY A 231 -3.74 -19.68 12.49
C GLY A 231 -3.92 -18.23 12.02
N ASP A 232 -2.93 -17.39 12.34
CA ASP A 232 -2.92 -15.97 11.98
C ASP A 232 -1.52 -15.46 11.57
N ARG A 233 -1.41 -14.16 11.27
CA ARG A 233 -0.18 -13.53 10.81
C ARG A 233 0.58 -12.75 11.90
N LYS A 234 0.18 -12.90 13.17
CA LYS A 234 0.70 -12.08 14.28
C LYS A 234 2.14 -12.41 14.66
N ALA A 235 2.67 -13.55 14.22
CA ALA A 235 4.06 -13.94 14.47
C ALA A 235 5.08 -13.16 13.62
N TYR A 236 4.64 -12.33 12.67
CA TYR A 236 5.53 -11.59 11.77
C TYR A 236 4.99 -10.21 11.36
N GLN A 237 3.68 -10.06 11.19
CA GLN A 237 3.09 -8.73 11.11
C GLN A 237 3.15 -8.06 12.48
N LEU A 238 3.53 -6.78 12.53
CA LEU A 238 3.76 -6.09 13.80
C LEU A 238 2.49 -6.07 14.67
N PRO A 239 2.60 -6.20 16.00
CA PRO A 239 1.45 -6.02 16.88
C PRO A 239 1.01 -4.54 16.87
N PRO A 240 -0.29 -4.20 16.93
CA PRO A 240 -0.77 -2.82 16.84
C PRO A 240 -0.13 -1.85 17.84
N ALA A 241 0.16 -2.29 19.06
CA ALA A 241 0.81 -1.48 20.09
C ALA A 241 2.35 -1.41 19.95
N GLY A 242 2.91 -2.00 18.88
CA GLY A 242 4.34 -2.25 18.70
C GLY A 242 5.14 -1.11 18.10
N ALA A 243 4.95 0.14 18.51
CA ALA A 243 5.65 1.30 17.94
C ALA A 243 7.19 1.14 17.98
N GLY A 244 7.74 0.62 19.07
CA GLY A 244 9.18 0.35 19.18
C GLY A 244 9.69 -0.67 18.16
N LEU A 245 8.90 -1.70 17.83
CA LEU A 245 9.25 -2.67 16.78
C LEU A 245 9.16 -2.03 15.40
N ALA A 246 8.15 -1.21 15.15
CA ALA A 246 8.02 -0.47 13.89
C ALA A 246 9.23 0.43 13.63
N ARG A 247 9.67 1.21 14.62
CA ARG A 247 10.87 2.05 14.53
C ARG A 247 12.13 1.24 14.20
N ARG A 248 12.31 0.07 14.83
CA ARG A 248 13.44 -0.82 14.56
C ARG A 248 13.37 -1.42 13.15
N ALA A 249 12.20 -1.84 12.69
CA ALA A 249 12.00 -2.40 11.36
C ALA A 249 12.22 -1.36 10.25
N LEU A 250 11.78 -0.12 10.46
CA LEU A 250 12.04 1.02 9.58
C LEU A 250 13.54 1.24 9.36
N LEU A 251 14.31 1.33 10.46
CA LEU A 251 15.77 1.52 10.40
C LEU A 251 16.47 0.31 9.77
N ARG A 252 16.10 -0.91 10.18
CA ARG A 252 16.65 -2.15 9.59
C ARG A 252 16.49 -2.16 8.08
N ASP A 253 15.29 -1.92 7.58
CA ASP A 253 15.03 -2.07 6.14
C ASP A 253 15.77 -1.01 5.31
N ILE A 254 16.00 0.18 5.87
CA ILE A 254 16.88 1.20 5.26
C ILE A 254 18.33 0.73 5.23
N GLU A 255 18.85 0.24 6.35
CA GLU A 255 20.21 -0.31 6.44
C GLU A 255 20.43 -1.50 5.48
N GLU A 256 19.37 -2.28 5.22
CA GLU A 256 19.37 -3.40 4.29
C GLU A 256 19.20 -3.00 2.81
N GLY A 257 18.97 -1.72 2.51
CA GLY A 257 18.98 -1.18 1.15
C GLY A 257 17.60 -0.90 0.54
N ALA A 258 16.56 -0.69 1.34
CA ALA A 258 15.30 -0.14 0.85
C ALA A 258 15.50 1.29 0.30
N ASP A 259 14.98 1.55 -0.89
CA ASP A 259 15.03 2.88 -1.52
C ASP A 259 13.81 3.73 -1.13
N ALA A 260 12.74 3.08 -0.67
CA ALA A 260 11.55 3.70 -0.11
C ALA A 260 10.95 2.79 0.96
N ILE A 261 10.21 3.38 1.90
CA ILE A 261 9.55 2.66 2.99
C ILE A 261 8.05 2.92 2.99
N MET A 262 7.30 1.98 3.57
CA MET A 262 5.86 2.03 3.62
C MET A 262 5.30 1.66 5.00
N VAL A 263 4.30 2.41 5.44
CA VAL A 263 3.47 2.11 6.61
C VAL A 263 2.12 1.56 6.15
N LYS A 264 1.69 0.44 6.74
CA LYS A 264 0.44 -0.27 6.41
C LYS A 264 -0.18 -0.88 7.68
N PRO A 265 -1.46 -0.64 8.01
CA PRO A 265 -2.43 0.31 7.42
C PRO A 265 -2.02 1.78 7.53
N SER A 266 -2.84 2.73 7.06
CA SER A 266 -2.46 4.15 7.03
C SER A 266 -3.11 5.01 8.12
N THR A 267 -4.42 5.22 8.06
CA THR A 267 -5.16 6.18 8.89
C THR A 267 -5.07 5.81 10.37
N PHE A 268 -5.11 4.52 10.67
CA PHE A 268 -5.01 4.00 12.03
C PHE A 268 -3.56 3.95 12.58
N TYR A 269 -2.57 4.39 11.80
CA TYR A 269 -1.15 4.36 12.16
C TYR A 269 -0.42 5.67 11.74
N LEU A 270 -1.13 6.80 11.74
CA LEU A 270 -0.57 8.12 11.39
C LEU A 270 0.59 8.53 12.31
N ASP A 271 0.60 8.08 13.56
CA ASP A 271 1.71 8.24 14.49
C ASP A 271 2.97 7.51 13.99
N ILE A 272 2.82 6.31 13.43
CA ILE A 272 3.92 5.56 12.83
C ILE A 272 4.39 6.18 11.51
N VAL A 273 3.48 6.77 10.72
CA VAL A 273 3.86 7.58 9.55
C VAL A 273 4.71 8.80 9.99
N SER A 274 4.34 9.44 11.10
CA SER A 274 5.12 10.55 11.68
C SER A 274 6.48 10.11 12.25
N ASP A 275 6.54 8.93 12.87
CA ASP A 275 7.81 8.36 13.31
C ASP A 275 8.72 8.00 12.13
N ALA A 276 8.16 7.41 11.08
CA ALA A 276 8.89 7.09 9.86
C ALA A 276 9.43 8.36 9.18
N SER A 277 8.66 9.45 9.10
CA SER A 277 9.13 10.69 8.47
C SER A 277 10.30 11.33 9.22
N LYS A 278 10.38 11.17 10.55
CA LYS A 278 11.51 11.64 11.36
C LYS A 278 12.73 10.73 11.26
N LEU A 279 12.53 9.42 11.29
CA LEU A 279 13.61 8.43 11.26
C LEU A 279 14.21 8.24 9.86
N CYS A 280 13.41 8.48 8.83
CA CYS A 280 13.70 8.10 7.45
C CYS A 280 13.54 9.31 6.50
N GLY A 281 13.82 10.52 6.98
CA GLY A 281 13.47 11.78 6.31
C GLY A 281 14.02 11.94 4.88
N ASP A 282 15.17 11.30 4.61
CA ASP A 282 15.83 11.29 3.31
C ASP A 282 15.19 10.32 2.30
N TYR A 283 14.28 9.46 2.73
CA TYR A 283 13.65 8.43 1.90
C TYR A 283 12.19 8.78 1.56
N PRO A 284 11.68 8.38 0.38
CA PRO A 284 10.25 8.39 0.11
C PRO A 284 9.49 7.52 1.11
N LEU A 285 8.47 8.11 1.72
CA LEU A 285 7.55 7.44 2.62
C LEU A 285 6.19 7.26 1.94
N CYS A 286 5.78 6.01 1.79
CA CYS A 286 4.49 5.62 1.28
C CYS A 286 3.52 5.26 2.42
N ALA A 287 2.27 5.67 2.31
CA ALA A 287 1.19 5.17 3.16
C ALA A 287 0.23 4.31 2.33
N TYR A 288 -0.18 3.14 2.84
CA TYR A 288 -1.16 2.30 2.17
C TYR A 288 -2.52 2.46 2.84
N HIS A 289 -3.47 3.12 2.17
CA HIS A 289 -4.87 3.16 2.56
C HIS A 289 -5.55 1.83 2.24
N VAL A 290 -5.60 0.95 3.24
CA VAL A 290 -5.90 -0.47 3.00
C VAL A 290 -7.38 -0.71 2.72
N SER A 291 -7.67 -1.94 2.30
CA SER A 291 -8.98 -2.39 1.87
C SER A 291 -10.08 -2.14 2.92
N GLY A 292 -9.78 -2.40 4.21
CA GLY A 292 -10.73 -2.16 5.29
C GLY A 292 -10.92 -0.69 5.62
N GLU A 293 -9.88 0.15 5.49
CA GLU A 293 -10.01 1.60 5.66
C GLU A 293 -10.87 2.19 4.54
N TYR A 294 -10.62 1.78 3.30
CA TYR A 294 -11.44 2.15 2.14
C TYR A 294 -12.91 1.73 2.30
N ALA A 295 -13.17 0.45 2.55
CA ALA A 295 -14.53 -0.05 2.73
C ALA A 295 -15.24 0.59 3.93
N MET A 296 -14.51 0.95 5.00
CA MET A 296 -15.05 1.66 6.15
C MET A 296 -15.55 3.07 5.77
N LEU A 297 -14.80 3.81 4.95
CA LEU A 297 -15.22 5.13 4.48
C LEU A 297 -16.45 5.04 3.56
N HIS A 298 -16.50 4.06 2.67
CA HIS A 298 -17.68 3.77 1.86
C HIS A 298 -18.91 3.46 2.73
N ALA A 299 -18.78 2.53 3.67
CA ALA A 299 -19.88 2.15 4.56
C ALA A 299 -20.37 3.31 5.44
N ALA A 300 -19.47 4.18 5.91
CA ALA A 300 -19.84 5.36 6.67
C ALA A 300 -20.56 6.40 5.80
N ALA A 301 -20.12 6.60 4.56
CA ALA A 301 -20.75 7.52 3.63
C ALA A 301 -22.13 7.05 3.17
N GLU A 302 -22.29 5.76 2.89
CA GLU A 302 -23.60 5.15 2.56
C GLU A 302 -24.63 5.31 3.69
N LYS A 303 -24.16 5.38 4.94
CA LYS A 303 -25.00 5.64 6.13
C LYS A 303 -25.22 7.12 6.41
N GLY A 304 -24.69 8.02 5.59
CA GLY A 304 -24.80 9.46 5.77
C GLY A 304 -24.02 10.00 6.99
N VAL A 305 -23.05 9.23 7.51
CA VAL A 305 -22.21 9.68 8.64
C VAL A 305 -21.21 10.74 8.18
N VAL A 306 -20.70 10.58 6.95
CA VAL A 306 -19.72 11.47 6.32
C VAL A 306 -20.04 11.64 4.83
N ASP A 307 -19.56 12.73 4.23
CA ASP A 307 -19.47 12.85 2.77
C ASP A 307 -18.24 12.09 2.26
N LEU A 308 -18.41 11.24 1.24
CA LEU A 308 -17.35 10.34 0.76
C LEU A 308 -16.13 11.12 0.22
N LYS A 309 -16.38 12.17 -0.58
CA LYS A 309 -15.31 13.00 -1.14
C LYS A 309 -14.59 13.76 -0.02
N GLY A 310 -15.34 14.40 0.87
CA GLY A 310 -14.81 15.12 2.02
C GLY A 310 -13.90 14.25 2.90
N ILE A 311 -14.38 13.07 3.31
CA ILE A 311 -13.60 12.19 4.19
C ILE A 311 -12.40 11.55 3.48
N ALA A 312 -12.51 11.29 2.17
CA ALA A 312 -11.38 10.83 1.38
C ALA A 312 -10.26 11.89 1.36
N PHE A 313 -10.59 13.16 1.08
CA PHE A 313 -9.61 14.26 1.15
C PHE A 313 -9.02 14.40 2.55
N GLU A 314 -9.85 14.38 3.61
CA GLU A 314 -9.38 14.51 5.00
C GLU A 314 -8.41 13.38 5.39
N ALA A 315 -8.75 12.12 5.05
CA ALA A 315 -7.89 10.98 5.31
C ALA A 315 -6.55 11.10 4.57
N HIS A 316 -6.57 11.40 3.26
CA HIS A 316 -5.37 11.45 2.42
C HIS A 316 -4.49 12.67 2.72
N GLN A 317 -5.08 13.83 3.03
CA GLN A 317 -4.35 14.98 3.57
C GLN A 317 -3.75 14.66 4.94
N GLY A 318 -4.44 13.85 5.77
CA GLY A 318 -3.90 13.31 7.02
C GLY A 318 -2.62 12.50 6.82
N LEU A 319 -2.56 11.65 5.78
CA LEU A 319 -1.36 10.88 5.43
C LEU A 319 -0.20 11.80 5.06
N VAL A 320 -0.47 12.80 4.22
CA VAL A 320 0.53 13.78 3.78
C VAL A 320 1.02 14.64 4.96
N ARG A 321 0.11 15.08 5.83
CA ARG A 321 0.43 15.82 7.07
C ARG A 321 1.33 15.00 8.00
N ALA A 322 1.13 13.69 8.09
CA ALA A 322 1.99 12.83 8.90
C ALA A 322 3.39 12.60 8.27
N GLY A 323 3.59 12.99 7.01
CA GLY A 323 4.88 12.99 6.33
C GLY A 323 4.96 12.08 5.10
N ALA A 324 3.89 11.35 4.76
CA ALA A 324 3.85 10.58 3.53
C ALA A 324 3.98 11.49 2.29
N ARG A 325 4.62 10.97 1.24
CA ARG A 325 4.73 11.64 -0.07
C ARG A 325 4.30 10.75 -1.23
N LEU A 326 3.93 9.50 -0.94
CA LEU A 326 3.34 8.53 -1.86
C LEU A 326 2.15 7.87 -1.15
N ILE A 327 1.11 7.52 -1.90
CA ILE A 327 -0.09 6.90 -1.35
C ILE A 327 -0.51 5.75 -2.26
N ILE A 328 -0.56 4.54 -1.69
CA ILE A 328 -1.29 3.43 -2.31
C ILE A 328 -2.74 3.52 -1.84
N SER A 329 -3.68 3.72 -2.77
CA SER A 329 -5.09 3.89 -2.43
C SER A 329 -6.03 3.37 -3.51
N TYR A 330 -7.11 2.76 -3.08
CA TYR A 330 -8.23 2.38 -3.94
C TYR A 330 -9.07 3.58 -4.39
N PHE A 331 -8.95 4.75 -3.73
CA PHE A 331 -9.53 6.02 -4.19
C PHE A 331 -8.74 6.67 -5.35
N THR A 332 -7.70 6.01 -5.87
CA THR A 332 -6.88 6.62 -6.93
C THR A 332 -7.72 7.06 -8.15
N PRO A 333 -8.66 6.25 -8.70
CA PRO A 333 -9.51 6.70 -9.78
C PRO A 333 -10.27 8.00 -9.47
N GLU A 334 -10.83 8.11 -8.26
CA GLU A 334 -11.55 9.30 -7.81
C GLU A 334 -10.63 10.51 -7.62
N PHE A 335 -9.44 10.34 -7.03
CA PHE A 335 -8.49 11.44 -6.88
C PHE A 335 -7.91 11.92 -8.22
N LEU A 336 -7.79 11.04 -9.20
CA LEU A 336 -7.41 11.46 -10.56
C LEU A 336 -8.46 12.38 -11.17
N GLU A 337 -9.73 12.30 -10.77
CA GLU A 337 -10.77 13.24 -11.22
C GLU A 337 -10.89 14.46 -10.29
N TRP A 338 -10.83 14.26 -8.98
CA TRP A 338 -11.03 15.33 -8.01
C TRP A 338 -9.88 16.33 -7.92
N LEU A 339 -8.68 15.94 -8.38
CA LEU A 339 -7.51 16.80 -8.46
C LEU A 339 -7.37 17.47 -9.85
N ASP A 340 -8.32 17.27 -10.76
CA ASP A 340 -8.41 18.13 -11.95
C ASP A 340 -8.90 19.52 -11.54
N ILE A 341 -8.20 20.55 -12.03
CA ILE A 341 -8.50 21.97 -11.84
C ILE A 341 -9.35 22.46 -13.01
#